data_AF-A0A7Z9JFQ5-F1
#
_entry.id   AF-A0A7Z9JFQ5-F1
#
_cell.length_a   1.000
_cell.length_b   1.000
_cell.length_c   1.000
_cell.angle_alpha   90.00
_cell.angle_beta   90.00
_cell.angle_gamma   90.00
#
_symmetry.space_group_name_H-M   'P 1'
#
loop_
_entity.id
_entity.type
_entity.pdbx_description
1 polymer ?
#
loop_
_entity_poly.entity_id
_entity_poly.type
_entity_poly.pdbx_seq_one_letter_code
_entity_poly.pdbx_strand_id
1 'polypeptide(L)'
;MLIKLTEVCTNGACTTQQDYILKEIFINPDHVIMIREEARMKRLNEQGLLDKDMSTTHEFSKLTINRGNTGTEIIVVGGPKIIETMLNKNNKQLLRG
;
A
#
# COMPACT_ATOMS: atom_id res chain seq x y z
N MET A 1 9.09 13.74 -7.31
CA MET A 1 8.13 14.31 -6.33
C MET A 1 7.61 13.16 -5.48
N LEU A 2 7.52 13.30 -4.16
CA LEU A 2 7.02 12.21 -3.29
C LEU A 2 5.50 12.25 -3.20
N ILE A 3 4.88 11.07 -3.07
CA ILE A 3 3.43 10.91 -2.90
C ILE A 3 3.17 10.33 -1.52
N LYS A 4 2.22 10.92 -0.81
CA LYS A 4 1.78 10.47 0.52
C LYS A 4 0.80 9.31 0.38
N LEU A 5 1.06 8.21 1.10
CA LEU A 5 0.19 7.03 1.19
C LEU A 5 0.08 6.58 2.65
N THR A 6 -0.91 5.75 2.94
CA THR A 6 -1.09 5.12 4.26
C THR A 6 -0.65 3.67 4.18
N GLU A 7 0.40 3.31 4.90
CA GLU A 7 0.92 1.96 5.05
C GLU A 7 0.22 1.23 6.19
N VAL A 8 -0.02 -0.06 5.98
CA VAL A 8 -0.42 -1.01 7.01
C VAL A 8 0.83 -1.76 7.49
N CYS A 9 1.27 -1.49 8.71
CA CYS A 9 2.39 -2.20 9.33
C CYS A 9 1.89 -3.22 10.36
N THR A 10 2.57 -4.34 10.48
CA THR A 10 2.41 -5.25 11.64
C THR A 10 3.35 -4.81 12.75
N ASN A 11 2.84 -4.63 13.97
CA ASN A 11 3.66 -4.39 15.14
C ASN A 11 4.39 -5.69 15.52
N GLY A 12 5.69 -5.74 15.28
CA GLY A 12 6.52 -6.94 15.38
C GLY A 12 6.90 -7.34 16.81
N ALA A 13 6.02 -7.16 17.79
CA ALA A 13 6.20 -7.83 19.08
C ALA A 13 5.95 -9.33 18.87
N CYS A 14 6.88 -10.17 19.30
CA CYS A 14 6.85 -11.63 19.14
C CYS A 14 5.74 -12.33 19.95
N THR A 15 4.54 -11.77 19.99
CA THR A 15 3.36 -12.27 20.69
C THR A 15 2.34 -12.76 19.68
N THR A 16 1.55 -13.76 20.06
CA THR A 16 0.55 -14.45 19.24
C THR A 16 -0.58 -13.57 18.70
N GLN A 17 -0.63 -12.29 19.09
CA GLN A 17 -1.53 -11.27 18.56
C GLN A 17 -0.76 -10.31 17.65
N GLN A 18 -1.14 -10.30 16.37
CA GLN A 18 -0.63 -9.35 15.39
C GLN A 18 -1.44 -8.06 15.50
N ASP A 19 -0.88 -7.06 16.16
CA ASP A 19 -1.45 -5.71 16.13
C ASP A 19 -1.08 -5.04 14.82
N TYR A 20 -2.07 -4.47 14.15
CA TYR A 20 -1.87 -3.70 12.92
C TYR A 20 -1.88 -2.21 13.27
N ILE A 21 -0.96 -1.47 12.67
CA ILE A 21 -0.85 -0.02 12.84
C ILE A 21 -0.83 0.64 11.47
N LEU A 22 -1.56 1.75 11.36
CA LEU A 22 -1.55 2.59 10.17
C LEU A 22 -0.47 3.66 10.32
N LYS A 23 0.37 3.81 9.31
CA LYS A 23 1.42 4.84 9.26
C LYS A 23 1.34 5.62 7.97
N GLU A 24 1.61 6.91 8.05
CA GLU A 24 1.77 7.73 6.86
C GLU A 24 3.18 7.59 6.30
N ILE A 25 3.29 7.33 5.00
CA ILE A 25 4.56 7.18 4.29
C ILE A 25 4.60 8.05 3.04
N PHE A 26 5.81 8.37 2.60
CA PHE A 26 6.06 9.15 1.38
C PHE A 26 6.90 8.31 0.42
N ILE A 27 6.36 8.02 -0.76
CA ILE A 27 6.99 7.14 -1.76
C ILE A 27 7.41 7.94 -2.99
N ASN A 28 8.56 7.57 -3.55
CA ASN A 28 8.94 8.00 -4.89
C ASN A 28 8.23 7.12 -5.95
N PRO A 29 7.28 7.66 -6.74
CA PRO A 29 6.57 6.88 -7.75
C PRO A 29 7.50 6.26 -8.80
N ASP A 30 8.64 6.90 -9.11
CA ASP A 30 9.58 6.42 -10.14
C ASP A 30 10.23 5.07 -9.77
N HIS A 31 10.14 4.66 -8.51
CA HIS A 31 10.72 3.42 -8.00
C HIS A 31 9.68 2.33 -7.72
N VAL A 32 8.38 2.60 -7.94
CA VAL A 32 7.33 1.60 -7.82
C VAL A 32 7.32 0.77 -9.09
N ILE A 33 7.64 -0.52 -8.96
CA ILE A 33 7.76 -1.43 -10.11
C ILE A 33 6.55 -2.35 -10.28
N MET A 34 5.76 -2.57 -9.22
CA MET A 34 4.56 -3.40 -9.28
C MET A 34 3.53 -2.94 -8.25
N ILE A 35 2.27 -2.99 -8.66
CA ILE A 35 1.09 -2.81 -7.82
C ILE A 35 0.27 -4.10 -7.93
N ARG A 36 -0.10 -4.70 -6.80
CA ARG A 36 -0.97 -5.88 -6.76
C ARG A 36 -2.01 -5.71 -5.67
N GLU A 37 -3.21 -6.26 -5.86
CA GLU A 37 -4.20 -6.34 -4.78
C GLU A 37 -3.71 -7.23 -3.63
N GLU A 38 -3.97 -6.81 -2.39
CA GLU A 38 -3.68 -7.58 -1.18
C GLU A 38 -4.97 -8.07 -0.51
N ALA A 39 -5.50 -9.19 -1.01
CA ALA A 39 -6.75 -9.78 -0.55
C ALA A 39 -6.69 -10.27 0.91
N ARG A 40 -5.50 -10.58 1.45
CA ARG A 40 -5.37 -11.02 2.85
C ARG A 40 -5.74 -9.89 3.81
N MET A 41 -5.28 -8.67 3.55
CA MET A 41 -5.62 -7.49 4.37
C MET A 41 -7.10 -7.14 4.26
N LYS A 42 -7.70 -7.31 3.09
CA LYS A 42 -9.14 -7.12 2.92
C LYS A 42 -9.94 -8.04 3.85
N ARG A 43 -9.65 -9.35 3.86
CA ARG A 43 -10.31 -10.32 4.75
C ARG A 43 -10.09 -9.99 6.23
N LEU A 44 -8.89 -9.54 6.58
CA LEU A 44 -8.57 -9.15 7.95
C LEU A 44 -9.34 -7.89 8.39
N ASN A 45 -9.58 -6.96 7.47
CA ASN A 45 -10.35 -5.75 7.71
C ASN A 45 -11.84 -6.08 7.91
N GLU A 46 -12.37 -6.99 7.08
CA GLU A 46 -13.73 -7.51 7.21
C GLU A 46 -13.94 -8.23 8.56
N GLN A 47 -12.88 -8.78 9.16
CA GLN A 47 -12.88 -9.39 10.49
C GLN A 47 -12.73 -8.37 11.64
N GLY A 48 -12.50 -7.08 11.35
CA GLY A 48 -12.34 -6.02 12.35
C GLY A 48 -11.00 -6.05 13.10
N LEU A 49 -9.97 -6.68 12.53
CA LEU A 49 -8.66 -6.89 13.15
C LEU A 49 -7.60 -5.83 12.78
N LEU A 50 -7.92 -4.91 11.86
CA LEU A 50 -7.01 -3.86 11.39
C LEU A 50 -7.15 -2.57 12.19
N ASP A 51 -8.37 -2.05 12.28
CA ASP A 51 -8.73 -0.90 13.09
C ASP A 51 -10.27 -0.93 13.27
N LYS A 52 -10.77 -0.53 14.44
CA LYS A 52 -12.21 -0.55 14.74
C LYS A 52 -12.98 0.56 14.02
N ASP A 53 -12.28 1.65 13.69
CA ASP A 53 -12.88 2.84 13.09
C ASP A 53 -12.71 2.87 11.56
N MET A 54 -12.00 1.90 10.98
CA MET A 54 -11.77 1.83 9.53
C MET A 54 -12.95 1.13 8.84
N SER A 55 -13.48 1.72 7.77
CA SER A 55 -14.57 1.10 7.00
C SER A 55 -14.13 -0.26 6.44
N THR A 56 -15.01 -1.26 6.51
CA THR A 56 -14.76 -2.62 6.01
C THR A 56 -14.62 -2.67 4.49
N THR A 57 -15.03 -1.62 3.78
CA THR A 57 -15.02 -1.55 2.31
C THR A 57 -13.67 -1.10 1.73
N HIS A 58 -12.66 -0.82 2.56
CA HIS A 58 -11.35 -0.42 2.05
C HIS A 58 -10.65 -1.56 1.31
N GLU A 59 -10.10 -1.22 0.15
CA GLU A 59 -9.21 -2.10 -0.61
C GLU A 59 -7.76 -1.85 -0.20
N PHE A 60 -6.91 -2.85 -0.42
CA PHE A 60 -5.49 -2.80 -0.08
C PHE A 60 -4.65 -3.21 -1.28
N SER A 61 -3.50 -2.57 -1.42
CA SER A 61 -2.54 -2.87 -2.47
C SER A 61 -1.16 -3.14 -1.87
N LYS A 62 -0.50 -4.15 -2.40
CA LYS A 62 0.93 -4.39 -2.19
C LYS A 62 1.72 -3.65 -3.26
N LEU A 63 2.63 -2.80 -2.81
CA LEU A 63 3.58 -2.10 -3.67
C LEU A 63 4.95 -2.75 -3.55
N THR A 64 5.53 -3.07 -4.70
CA THR A 64 6.93 -3.47 -4.78
C THR A 64 7.76 -2.27 -5.22
N ILE A 65 8.69 -1.88 -4.37
CA ILE A 65 9.57 -0.73 -4.57
C ILE A 65 10.98 -1.24 -4.83
N ASN A 66 11.60 -0.75 -5.90
CA ASN A 66 12.97 -1.07 -6.22
C ASN A 66 13.93 -0.25 -5.34
N ARG A 67 14.72 -0.95 -4.50
CA ARG A 67 15.79 -0.39 -3.68
C ARG A 67 17.16 -0.97 -4.10
N GLY A 68 17.45 -0.95 -5.40
CA GLY A 68 18.70 -1.46 -5.96
C GLY A 68 18.70 -2.98 -6.06
N ASN A 69 19.52 -3.67 -5.27
CA ASN A 69 19.66 -5.14 -5.35
C ASN A 69 18.58 -5.92 -4.59
N THR A 70 17.69 -5.23 -3.86
CA THR A 70 16.59 -5.85 -3.12
C THR A 70 15.30 -5.07 -3.36
N GLY A 71 14.21 -5.79 -3.64
CA GLY A 71 12.87 -5.22 -3.63
C GLY A 71 12.38 -5.07 -2.20
N THR A 72 11.72 -3.96 -1.88
CA THR A 72 10.96 -3.80 -0.64
C THR A 72 9.49 -3.87 -0.97
N GLU A 73 8.75 -4.72 -0.27
CA GLU A 73 7.30 -4.80 -0.38
C GLU A 73 6.65 -4.11 0.80
N ILE A 74 5.64 -3.29 0.52
CA ILE A 74 4.82 -2.65 1.55
C ILE A 74 3.35 -2.83 1.19
N ILE A 75 2.48 -2.74 2.20
CA ILE A 75 1.04 -2.80 1.98
C ILE A 75 0.44 -1.44 2.29
N VAL A 76 -0.31 -0.88 1.35
CA VAL A 76 -0.95 0.42 1.48
C VAL A 76 -2.46 0.31 1.39
N VAL A 77 -3.15 1.26 2.02
CA VAL A 77 -4.59 1.44 1.90
C VAL A 77 -4.91 2.07 0.55
N GLY A 78 -5.79 1.42 -0.21
CA GLY A 78 -6.23 1.83 -1.54
C GLY A 78 -6.16 0.68 -2.53
N GLY A 79 -7.16 0.62 -3.42
CA GLY A 79 -7.20 -0.36 -4.50
C GLY A 79 -6.14 -0.09 -5.59
N PRO A 80 -5.72 -1.11 -6.36
CA PRO A 80 -4.63 -0.98 -7.33
C PRO A 80 -4.83 0.17 -8.33
N LYS A 81 -6.06 0.35 -8.82
CA LYS A 81 -6.43 1.39 -9.79
C LYS A 81 -6.31 2.80 -9.22
N ILE A 82 -6.69 2.99 -7.96
CA ILE A 82 -6.59 4.29 -7.28
C ILE A 82 -5.11 4.63 -7.05
N ILE A 83 -4.33 3.65 -6.56
CA ILE A 83 -2.90 3.84 -6.32
C ILE A 83 -2.15 4.11 -7.64
N GLU A 84 -2.44 3.37 -8.69
CA GLU A 84 -1.91 3.62 -10.04
C GLU A 84 -2.20 5.05 -10.50
N THR A 85 -3.45 5.50 -10.35
CA THR A 85 -3.85 6.86 -10.73
C THR A 85 -3.10 7.91 -9.92
N MET A 86 -2.90 7.69 -8.62
CA MET A 86 -2.12 8.61 -7.77
C MET A 86 -0.66 8.68 -8.17
N LEU A 87 -0.03 7.53 -8.46
CA LEU A 87 1.36 7.44 -8.89
C LEU A 87 1.58 8.10 -10.26
N ASN A 88 0.62 7.96 -11.17
CA ASN A 88 0.69 8.50 -12.53
C ASN A 88 0.22 9.95 -12.66
N LYS A 89 -0.41 10.55 -11.63
CA LYS A 89 -1.03 11.89 -11.70
C LYS A 89 -0.09 13.01 -12.18
N ASN A 90 1.23 12.84 -12.01
CA ASN A 90 2.23 13.82 -12.42
C ASN A 90 3.11 13.38 -13.60
N ASN A 91 3.01 12.12 -14.02
CA ASN A 91 3.63 11.65 -15.26
C ASN A 91 2.61 11.88 -16.37
N LYS A 92 2.70 13.03 -17.03
CA LYS A 92 2.06 13.23 -18.34
C LYS A 92 2.56 12.09 -19.24
N GLN A 93 1.77 11.04 -19.42
CA GLN A 93 2.07 10.01 -20.39
C GLN A 93 2.13 10.68 -21.76
N LEU A 94 3.34 10.85 -22.28
CA LEU A 94 3.52 11.21 -23.67
C LEU A 94 3.01 10.01 -24.46
N LEU A 95 1.86 10.17 -25.13
CA LEU A 95 1.42 9.20 -26.11
C LEU A 95 2.54 9.05 -27.14
N ARG A 96 3.15 7.88 -27.21
CA ARG A 96 4.05 7.52 -28.29
C ARG A 96 3.16 6.96 -29.40
N GLY A 97 3.03 7.73 -30.48
CA GLY A 97 2.43 7.30 -31.74
C GLY A 97 3.37 6.41 -32.53
#